data_AF-X1U5M4-F1
#
_entry.id   AF-X1U5M4-F1
#
_cell.length_a   1.000
_cell.length_b   1.000
_cell.length_c   1.000
_cell.angle_alpha   90.00
_cell.angle_beta   90.00
_cell.angle_gamma   90.00
#
_symmetry.space_group_name_H-M   'P 1'
#
loop_
_entity.id
_entity.type
_entity.pdbx_description
1 polymer ?
#
loop_
_entity_poly.entity_id
_entity_poly.type
_entity_poly.pdbx_seq_one_letter_code
_entity_poly.pdbx_strand_id
1 'polypeptide(L)' 'KPVRLKKDGTPYKRPTMNVGNARALRRSIRRQTGFVKLARRALKGTGYRIATTSSRSRRDLPRGHTHVR' A
#
# COMPACT_ATOMS: atom_id res chain seq x y z
N LYS A 1 -15.23 4.32 17.74
CA LYS A 1 -15.20 5.23 16.56
C LYS A 1 -16.56 5.13 15.87
N PRO A 2 -17.29 6.24 15.65
CA PRO A 2 -18.62 6.17 15.05
C PRO A 2 -18.53 5.58 13.62
N VAL A 3 -19.41 4.64 13.31
CA VAL A 3 -19.51 3.99 12.00
C VAL A 3 -20.29 4.92 11.08
N ARG A 4 -19.70 5.34 9.95
CA ARG A 4 -20.45 6.09 8.93
C ARG A 4 -21.54 5.18 8.37
N LEU A 5 -22.78 5.63 8.42
CA LEU A 5 -23.92 4.94 7.81
C LEU A 5 -24.22 5.55 6.43
N LYS A 6 -24.80 4.75 5.54
CA LYS A 6 -25.38 5.25 4.29
C LYS A 6 -26.76 5.87 4.55
N LYS A 7 -27.38 6.48 3.53
CA LYS A 7 -28.73 7.09 3.65
C LYS A 7 -29.80 6.06 4.04
N ASP A 8 -29.61 4.81 3.67
CA ASP A 8 -30.43 3.64 3.97
C ASP A 8 -30.12 3.00 5.35
N GLY A 9 -29.29 3.63 6.19
CA GLY A 9 -28.95 3.13 7.53
C GLY A 9 -27.95 1.96 7.55
N THR A 10 -27.60 1.39 6.40
CA THR A 10 -26.59 0.32 6.33
C THR A 10 -25.16 0.85 6.58
N PRO A 11 -24.26 0.07 7.20
CA PRO A 11 -22.88 0.48 7.41
C PRO A 11 -22.16 0.82 6.09
N TYR A 12 -21.47 1.95 6.05
CA TYR A 12 -20.65 2.34 4.92
C TYR A 12 -19.41 1.44 4.82
N LYS A 13 -19.39 0.52 3.86
CA LYS A 13 -18.20 -0.29 3.54
C LYS A 13 -17.16 0.59 2.87
N ARG A 14 -15.95 0.66 3.44
CA ARG A 14 -14.83 1.38 2.81
C ARG A 14 -14.54 0.74 1.45
N PRO A 15 -14.45 1.52 0.36
CA PRO A 15 -14.07 0.98 -0.93
C PRO A 15 -12.64 0.42 -0.83
N THR A 16 -12.50 -0.87 -1.15
CA THR A 16 -11.20 -1.54 -1.22
C THR A 16 -10.54 -1.22 -2.56
N MET A 17 -9.20 -1.22 -2.59
CA MET A 17 -8.46 -1.01 -3.83
C MET A 17 -8.76 -2.17 -4.80
N ASN A 18 -9.26 -1.86 -5.99
CA ASN A 18 -9.40 -2.87 -7.04
C ASN A 18 -8.02 -3.15 -7.65
N VAL A 19 -7.40 -4.24 -7.19
CA VAL A 19 -6.06 -4.69 -7.62
C VAL A 19 -6.01 -5.13 -9.09
N GLY A 20 -7.15 -5.51 -9.68
CA GLY A 20 -7.25 -5.83 -11.11
C GLY A 20 -7.21 -4.59 -12.02
N ASN A 21 -7.44 -3.39 -11.47
CA ASN A 21 -7.34 -2.15 -12.22
C ASN A 21 -5.90 -1.62 -12.22
N ALA A 22 -5.15 -1.96 -13.26
CA ALA A 22 -3.75 -1.55 -13.42
C ALA A 22 -3.55 -0.02 -13.34
N ARG A 23 -4.50 0.78 -13.81
CA ARG A 23 -4.42 2.26 -13.75
C ARG A 23 -4.54 2.78 -12.32
N ALA A 24 -5.43 2.20 -11.53
CA ALA A 24 -5.58 2.54 -10.11
C ALA A 24 -4.31 2.18 -9.31
N LEU A 25 -3.73 1.01 -9.60
CA LEU A 25 -2.48 0.55 -8.98
C LEU A 25 -1.28 1.45 -9.32
N ARG A 26 -1.11 1.83 -10.59
CA ARG A 26 -0.06 2.78 -11.00
C ARG A 26 -0.20 4.11 -10.28
N ARG A 27 -1.43 4.61 -10.10
CA ARG A 27 -1.71 5.86 -9.38
C ARG A 27 -1.34 5.77 -7.90
N SER A 28 -1.66 4.68 -7.22
CA SER A 28 -1.32 4.50 -5.80
C SER A 28 0.19 4.43 -5.58
N ILE A 29 0.92 3.68 -6.41
CA ILE A 29 2.39 3.60 -6.39
C ILE A 29 3.03 4.99 -6.62
N ARG A 30 2.53 5.76 -7.59
CA ARG A 30 3.03 7.12 -7.85
C ARG A 30 2.82 8.06 -6.66
N ARG A 31 1.68 7.98 -5.97
CA ARG A 31 1.42 8.79 -4.77
C ARG A 31 2.37 8.43 -3.63
N GLN A 32 2.59 7.14 -3.39
CA GLN A 32 3.52 6.69 -2.35
C GLN A 32 4.95 7.14 -2.62
N THR A 33 5.44 6.94 -3.85
CA THR A 33 6.80 7.38 -4.24
C THR A 33 6.96 8.90 -4.19
N GLY A 34 5.94 9.66 -4.61
CA GLY A 34 5.90 11.11 -4.48
C GLY A 34 5.98 11.59 -3.03
N PHE A 35 5.21 10.97 -2.13
CA PHE A 35 5.25 11.28 -0.70
C PHE A 35 6.64 11.01 -0.09
N VAL A 36 7.24 9.86 -0.40
CA VAL A 36 8.59 9.52 0.09
C VAL A 36 9.63 10.53 -0.40
N LYS A 37 9.55 10.96 -1.66
CA LYS A 37 10.44 12.01 -2.20
C LYS A 37 10.27 13.34 -1.45
N LEU A 38 9.03 13.75 -1.20
CA LEU A 38 8.74 14.97 -0.45
C LEU A 38 9.30 14.91 0.97
N ALA A 39 9.03 13.82 1.68
CA ALA A 39 9.52 13.63 3.04
C ALA A 39 11.06 13.61 3.09
N ARG A 40 11.73 12.98 2.11
CA ARG A 40 13.21 12.97 2.04
C ARG A 40 13.78 14.38 1.88
N ARG A 41 13.10 15.25 1.12
CA ARG A 41 13.49 16.65 0.97
C ARG A 41 13.28 17.42 2.26
N ALA A 42 12.14 17.21 2.93
CA ALA A 42 11.81 17.89 4.19
C ALA A 42 12.78 17.52 5.34
N LEU A 43 13.25 16.27 5.39
CA LEU A 43 14.16 15.78 6.44
C LEU A 43 15.64 15.96 6.09
N LYS A 44 15.98 16.60 4.97
CA LYS A 44 17.37 16.81 4.57
C LYS A 44 18.09 17.66 5.63
N GLY A 45 19.23 17.18 6.13
CA GLY A 45 20.04 17.88 7.12
C GLY A 45 19.62 17.67 8.58
N THR A 46 18.52 16.94 8.83
CA THR A 46 17.99 16.73 10.19
C THR A 46 18.51 15.46 10.88
N GLY A 47 19.27 14.62 10.18
CA GLY A 47 19.73 13.31 10.67
C GLY A 47 18.67 12.21 10.66
N TYR A 48 17.38 12.54 10.49
CA TYR A 48 16.29 11.56 10.44
C TYR A 48 16.21 10.82 9.09
N ARG A 49 16.00 9.50 9.14
CA ARG A 49 15.85 8.62 7.97
C ARG A 49 14.40 8.14 7.82
N ILE A 50 13.93 8.06 6.58
CA ILE A 50 12.60 7.52 6.27
C ILE A 50 12.71 6.01 6.05
N ALA A 51 12.07 5.24 6.92
CA ALA A 51 11.85 3.82 6.70
C ALA A 51 10.59 3.62 5.83
N THR A 52 10.74 2.98 4.67
CA THR A 52 9.60 2.54 3.86
C THR A 52 9.46 1.03 3.98
N THR A 53 8.44 0.57 4.69
CA THR A 53 8.06 -0.85 4.67
C THR A 53 7.35 -1.12 3.36
N SER A 54 8.08 -1.58 2.35
CA SER A 54 7.43 -2.20 1.19
C SER A 54 6.74 -3.46 1.69
N SER A 55 5.45 -3.62 1.41
CA SER A 55 4.78 -4.92 1.49
C SER A 55 5.31 -5.83 0.39
N ARG A 56 6.61 -6.18 0.47
CA ARG A 56 7.12 -7.37 -0.20
C ARG A 56 6.46 -8.51 0.56
N SER A 57 5.36 -9.01 0.00
CA SER A 57 4.93 -10.38 0.26
C SER A 57 6.16 -11.25 0.05
N ARG A 58 6.78 -11.67 1.15
CA ARG A 58 7.74 -12.75 1.15
C ARG A 58 6.97 -13.97 0.68
N ARG A 59 6.98 -14.22 -0.63
CA ARG A 59 7.08 -15.60 -1.09
C ARG A 59 8.50 -16.04 -0.76
N ASP A 60 8.71 -16.33 0.52
CA ASP A 60 9.77 -17.23 0.96
C ASP A 60 9.24 -18.64 0.64
N LEU A 61 9.23 -18.99 -0.65
CA LEU A 61 9.25 -20.40 -1.03
C LEU A 61 10.72 -20.74 -1.29
N PRO A 62 11.28 -21.72 -0.58
CA PRO A 62 12.66 -22.13 -0.80
C PRO A 62 12.82 -22.58 -2.26
N ARG A 63 13.96 -22.21 -2.86
CA ARG A 63 14.38 -22.71 -4.17
C ARG A 63 14.53 -24.23 -4.04
N GLY A 64 13.61 -25.01 -4.62
CA GLY A 64 13.70 -26.48 -4.64
C GLY A 64 12.39 -27.25 -4.55
N HIS A 65 11.23 -26.61 -4.36
CA HIS A 65 9.97 -27.35 -4.34
C HIS A 65 9.49 -27.67 -5.76
N THR A 66 9.71 -28.90 -6.23
CA THR A 66 9.00 -29.46 -7.37
C THR A 66 7.59 -29.85 -6.93
N HIS A 67 6.58 -29.43 -7.70
CA HIS A 67 5.25 -30.03 -7.59
C HIS A 67 5.31 -31.37 -8.30
N VAL A 68 5.38 -32.45 -7.52
CA VAL A 68 5.03 -33.76 -8.05
C VAL A 68 3.50 -33.76 -8.21
N ARG A 69 3.08 -34.14 -9.42
CA ARG A 69 1.70 -34.13 -9.93
C ARG A 69 0.71 -34.82 -9.00
#